data_AF-A0A353QZV7-F1
#
_entry.id   AF-A0A353QZV7-F1
#
_cell.length_a   1.000
_cell.length_b   1.000
_cell.length_c   1.000
_cell.angle_alpha   90.00
_cell.angle_beta   90.00
_cell.angle_gamma   90.00
#
_symmetry.space_group_name_H-M   'P 1'
#
loop_
_entity.id
_entity.type
_entity.pdbx_description
1 polymer ?
#
loop_
_entity_poly.entity_id
_entity_poly.type
_entity_poly.pdbx_seq_one_letter_code
_entity_poly.pdbx_strand_id
1 'polypeptide(L)'
;HRLGITLGDSWVERIQPTQPQIGLSAAARRRNLRDAFAVRGKPPAHVAILDDVLTTGSTVAALSTALRAADVTRIEVWTVARSAPDHPAGPAK
;
A
#
# COMPACT_ATOMS: atom_id res chain seq x y z
N HIS A 1 21.21 8.02 11.80
CA HIS A 1 20.94 6.64 12.30
C HIS A 1 20.30 5.81 11.20
N ARG A 2 20.77 4.59 10.93
CA ARG A 2 20.16 3.63 10.00
C ARG A 2 19.53 2.53 10.84
N LEU A 3 18.23 2.25 10.65
CA LEU A 3 17.47 1.33 11.51
C LEU A 3 17.86 -0.16 11.36
N GLY A 4 18.80 -0.51 10.47
CA GLY A 4 19.23 -1.89 10.26
C GLY A 4 18.17 -2.81 9.62
N ILE A 5 17.05 -2.24 9.14
CA ILE A 5 15.95 -2.98 8.52
C ILE A 5 16.30 -3.30 7.06
N THR A 6 16.17 -4.56 6.67
CA THR A 6 16.37 -5.02 5.28
C THR A 6 15.27 -4.48 4.38
N LEU A 7 15.67 -3.90 3.25
CA LEU A 7 14.73 -3.47 2.21
C LEU A 7 14.37 -4.65 1.32
N GLY A 8 13.08 -4.99 1.25
CA GLY A 8 12.55 -6.05 0.40
C GLY A 8 12.29 -5.61 -1.04
N ASP A 9 13.30 -5.05 -1.70
CA ASP A 9 13.21 -4.52 -3.07
C ASP A 9 12.78 -5.55 -4.13
N SER A 10 12.97 -6.82 -3.83
CA SER A 10 12.71 -7.97 -4.72
C SER A 10 11.55 -8.84 -4.26
N TRP A 11 10.90 -8.53 -3.13
CA TRP A 11 9.83 -9.36 -2.59
C TRP A 11 8.48 -9.11 -3.24
N VAL A 12 8.22 -7.91 -3.76
CA VAL A 12 6.95 -7.59 -4.40
C VAL A 12 7.20 -6.89 -5.71
N GLU A 13 6.48 -7.31 -6.74
CA GLU A 13 6.52 -6.72 -8.06
C GLU A 13 5.12 -6.31 -8.50
N ARG A 14 5.00 -5.17 -9.18
CA ARG A 14 3.77 -4.80 -9.87
C ARG A 14 3.74 -5.49 -11.24
N ILE A 15 2.84 -6.46 -11.39
CA ILE A 15 2.74 -7.31 -12.57
C ILE A 15 1.65 -6.90 -13.57
N GLN A 16 0.76 -5.98 -13.17
CA GLN A 16 -0.27 -5.44 -14.05
C GLN A 16 -0.09 -3.93 -14.25
N PRO A 17 -0.30 -3.41 -15.47
CA PRO A 17 -0.43 -1.98 -15.69
C PRO A 17 -1.73 -1.50 -15.05
N THR A 18 -1.62 -0.54 -14.13
CA THR A 18 -2.75 0.07 -13.44
C THR A 18 -2.90 1.52 -13.89
N GLN A 19 -4.14 1.99 -14.10
CA GLN A 19 -4.39 3.41 -14.35
C GLN A 19 -3.95 4.25 -13.14
N PRO A 20 -3.53 5.52 -13.34
CA PRO A 20 -3.34 6.44 -12.24
C PRO A 20 -4.58 6.48 -11.33
N GLN A 21 -4.38 6.43 -10.01
CA GLN A 21 -5.50 6.36 -9.05
C GLN A 21 -6.22 7.71 -8.84
N ILE A 22 -5.64 8.80 -9.35
CA ILE A 22 -6.20 10.16 -9.29
C ILE A 22 -7.53 10.18 -10.05
N GLY A 23 -8.57 10.75 -9.45
CA GLY A 23 -9.92 10.81 -10.04
C GLY A 23 -10.72 9.49 -9.97
N LEU A 24 -10.10 8.37 -9.59
CA LEU A 24 -10.83 7.11 -9.40
C LEU A 24 -11.60 7.11 -8.07
N SER A 25 -12.82 6.57 -8.08
CA SER A 25 -13.55 6.27 -6.84
C SER A 25 -12.86 5.15 -6.05
N ALA A 26 -13.17 5.00 -4.76
CA ALA A 26 -12.60 3.93 -3.94
C ALA A 26 -12.86 2.52 -4.53
N ALA A 27 -14.05 2.29 -5.09
CA ALA A 27 -14.38 1.03 -5.75
C ALA A 27 -13.58 0.82 -7.05
N ALA A 28 -13.39 1.90 -7.83
CA ALA A 28 -12.57 1.85 -9.04
C ALA A 28 -11.08 1.61 -8.70
N ARG A 29 -10.54 2.23 -7.65
CA ARG A 29 -9.17 1.95 -7.16
C ARG A 29 -8.98 0.49 -6.76
N ARG A 30 -9.91 -0.08 -6.00
CA ARG A 30 -9.86 -1.51 -5.62
C ARG A 30 -9.86 -2.43 -6.83
N ARG A 31 -10.67 -2.13 -7.87
CA ARG A 31 -10.66 -2.91 -9.12
C ARG A 31 -9.36 -2.73 -9.90
N ASN A 32 -8.89 -1.49 -10.02
CA ASN A 32 -7.67 -1.14 -10.74
C ASN A 32 -6.41 -1.81 -10.14
N LEU A 33 -6.42 -2.07 -8.83
CA LEU A 33 -5.32 -2.70 -8.10
C LEU A 33 -5.50 -4.21 -7.88
N ARG A 34 -6.62 -4.79 -8.30
CA ARG A 34 -6.88 -6.22 -8.14
C ARG A 34 -5.81 -7.00 -8.92
N ASP A 35 -5.15 -7.93 -8.23
CA ASP A 35 -4.11 -8.79 -8.79
C ASP A 35 -2.94 -8.01 -9.44
N ALA A 36 -2.77 -6.74 -9.05
CA ALA A 36 -1.72 -5.88 -9.60
C ALA A 36 -0.33 -6.21 -9.06
N PHE A 37 -0.26 -6.93 -7.94
CA PHE A 37 0.99 -7.23 -7.23
C PHE A 37 1.20 -8.75 -7.12
N ALA A 38 2.43 -9.19 -7.37
CA ALA A 38 2.89 -10.54 -7.11
C ALA A 38 4.02 -10.52 -6.09
N VAL A 39 4.03 -11.50 -5.19
CA VAL A 39 5.14 -11.72 -4.26
C VAL A 39 6.14 -12.68 -4.90
N ARG A 40 7.43 -12.35 -4.83
CA ARG A 40 8.53 -13.21 -5.26
C ARG A 40 9.32 -13.71 -4.05
N GLY A 41 9.73 -14.97 -4.10
CA GLY A 41 10.47 -15.61 -3.02
C GLY A 41 9.62 -15.78 -1.75
N LYS A 42 10.27 -15.74 -0.59
CA LYS A 42 9.63 -15.92 0.71
C LYS A 42 9.94 -14.71 1.61
N PRO A 43 9.05 -13.71 1.70
CA PRO A 43 9.25 -12.58 2.59
C PRO A 43 9.30 -13.04 4.05
N PRO A 44 9.88 -12.24 4.96
CA PRO A 44 9.81 -12.49 6.39
C PRO A 44 8.36 -12.54 6.88
N ALA A 45 8.12 -13.25 7.98
CA ALA A 45 6.81 -13.32 8.60
C ALA A 45 6.32 -11.94 9.10
N HIS A 46 7.22 -10.99 9.36
CA HIS A 46 6.91 -9.63 9.74
C HIS A 46 7.54 -8.62 8.78
N VAL A 47 6.70 -7.82 8.12
CA VAL A 47 7.13 -6.76 7.21
C VAL A 47 6.43 -5.45 7.54
N ALA A 48 7.05 -4.34 7.14
CA ALA A 48 6.43 -3.03 7.09
C ALA A 48 6.31 -2.58 5.63
N ILE A 49 5.11 -2.16 5.22
CA ILE A 49 4.88 -1.45 3.96
C ILE A 49 5.15 0.03 4.24
N LEU A 50 6.08 0.63 3.50
CA LEU A 50 6.41 2.05 3.59
C LEU A 50 5.84 2.77 2.37
N ASP A 51 5.03 3.80 2.60
CA ASP A 51 4.47 4.65 1.54
C ASP A 51 4.58 6.13 1.94
N ASP A 52 4.80 7.03 0.99
CA ASP A 52 4.95 8.46 1.30
C ASP A 52 3.62 9.07 1.76
N VAL A 53 2.51 8.71 1.10
CA VAL A 53 1.17 9.20 1.40
C VAL A 53 0.16 8.06 1.44
N LEU A 54 -0.45 7.86 2.62
CA LEU A 54 -1.62 7.00 2.76
C LEU A 54 -2.91 7.79 2.56
N THR A 55 -3.66 7.45 1.50
CA THR A 55 -5.01 8.00 1.26
C THR A 55 -6.09 7.01 1.68
N THR A 56 -6.78 6.36 0.74
CA THR A 56 -7.84 5.37 1.02
C THR A 56 -7.31 3.98 1.40
N GLY A 57 -5.98 3.84 1.54
CA GLY A 57 -5.32 2.56 1.83
C GLY A 57 -5.47 1.50 0.74
N SER A 58 -5.95 1.85 -0.46
CA SER A 58 -6.26 0.85 -1.51
C SER A 58 -5.01 0.14 -2.02
N THR A 59 -3.90 0.86 -2.20
CA THR A 59 -2.59 0.29 -2.54
C THR A 59 -2.11 -0.67 -1.46
N VAL A 60 -2.11 -0.20 -0.20
CA VAL A 60 -1.69 -0.99 0.97
C VAL A 60 -2.53 -2.24 1.14
N ALA A 61 -3.86 -2.15 0.93
CA ALA A 61 -4.75 -3.30 1.02
C ALA A 61 -4.42 -4.35 -0.05
N ALA A 62 -4.18 -3.94 -1.30
CA ALA A 62 -3.81 -4.85 -2.38
C ALA A 62 -2.45 -5.53 -2.12
N LEU A 63 -1.44 -4.77 -1.67
CA LEU A 63 -0.13 -5.30 -1.27
C LEU A 63 -0.25 -6.26 -0.09
N SER A 64 -1.05 -5.91 0.92
CA SER A 64 -1.26 -6.75 2.10
C SER A 64 -1.90 -8.08 1.74
N THR A 65 -2.87 -8.09 0.81
CA THR A 65 -3.48 -9.32 0.30
C THR A 65 -2.43 -10.22 -0.37
N ALA A 66 -1.57 -9.66 -1.23
CA ALA A 66 -0.51 -10.41 -1.88
C ALA A 66 0.51 -10.99 -0.87
N LEU A 67 0.92 -10.18 0.12
CA LEU A 67 1.85 -10.60 1.19
C LEU A 67 1.25 -11.67 2.10
N ARG A 68 -0.04 -11.55 2.44
CA ARG A 68 -0.79 -12.57 3.21
C ARG A 68 -0.85 -13.90 2.46
N ALA A 69 -1.07 -13.86 1.14
CA ALA A 69 -1.05 -15.05 0.30
C ALA A 69 0.35 -15.71 0.23
N ALA A 70 1.40 -15.00 0.62
CA ALA A 70 2.78 -15.49 0.73
C ALA A 70 3.22 -15.76 2.19
N ASP A 71 2.28 -16.05 3.09
CA ASP A 71 2.50 -16.42 4.48
C ASP A 71 3.11 -15.35 5.40
N VAL A 72 3.02 -14.07 5.03
CA VAL A 72 3.39 -12.98 5.93
C VAL A 72 2.33 -12.83 7.03
N THR A 73 2.72 -13.01 8.29
CA THR A 73 1.80 -13.07 9.45
C THR A 73 1.61 -11.72 10.13
N ARG A 74 2.58 -10.82 10.07
CA ARG A 74 2.48 -9.44 10.58
C ARG A 74 2.84 -8.44 9.50
N ILE A 75 1.92 -7.51 9.24
CA ILE A 75 2.08 -6.44 8.26
C ILE A 75 1.81 -5.14 8.99
N GLU A 76 2.81 -4.27 9.02
CA GLU A 76 2.68 -2.89 9.48
C GLU A 76 2.65 -1.94 8.28
N VAL A 77 2.06 -0.77 8.48
CA VAL A 77 1.98 0.27 7.44
C VAL A 77 2.58 1.53 8.02
N TRP A 78 3.70 1.96 7.46
CA TRP A 78 4.38 3.17 7.85
C TRP A 78 4.18 4.19 6.74
N THR A 79 3.74 5.39 7.11
CA THR A 79 3.56 6.47 6.15
C THR A 79 4.01 7.79 6.73
N VAL A 80 4.59 8.63 5.88
CA VAL A 80 5.02 9.97 6.28
C VAL A 80 3.91 10.95 5.91
N ALA A 81 2.82 10.94 6.67
CA ALA A 81 1.72 11.86 6.46
C ALA A 81 1.96 13.19 7.21
N ARG A 82 1.86 14.32 6.50
CA ARG A 82 1.70 15.65 7.10
C ARG A 82 0.27 16.13 6.82
N SER A 83 -0.53 16.29 7.86
CA SER A 83 -1.85 16.92 7.74
C SER A 83 -1.68 18.37 7.27
N ALA A 84 -2.41 18.79 6.24
CA ALA A 84 -2.59 20.21 5.97
C ALA A 84 -3.38 20.81 7.16
N PRO A 85 -3.03 22.01 7.67
CA PRO A 85 -3.81 22.67 8.70
C PRO A 85 -5.28 22.79 8.24
N ASP A 86 -6.19 22.52 9.17
CA ASP A 86 -7.61 22.30 8.96
C ASP A 86 -8.24 23.24 7.92
N HIS A 87 -8.59 22.71 6.75
CA HIS A 87 -9.60 23.35 5.91
C HIS A 87 -10.96 22.86 6.42
N PRO A 88 -11.87 23.77 6.88
CA PRO A 88 -13.14 23.33 7.42
C PRO A 88 -13.90 22.55 6.35
N ALA A 89 -14.36 21.36 6.71
CA ALA A 89 -15.18 20.53 5.85
C ALA A 89 -16.36 21.36 5.33
N GLY A 90 -16.38 21.65 4.02
CA GLY A 90 -17.55 22.18 3.36
C GLY A 90 -18.75 21.26 3.58
N PRO A 91 -19.98 21.79 3.60
CA PRO A 91 -21.14 21.03 4.03
C PRO A 91 -21.35 19.79 3.17
N ALA A 92 -21.60 18.66 3.85
CA ALA A 92 -21.95 17.39 3.22
C ALA A 92 -23.21 17.56 2.34
N LYS A 93 -23.13 17.05 1.11
CA LYS A 93 -24.28 16.90 0.21
C LYS A 93 -24.57 15.42 0.02
#